data_AF-A0AA36B332-F1
#
_entry.id   AF-A0AA36B332-F1
#
_cell.length_a   1.000
_cell.length_b   1.000
_cell.length_c   1.000
_cell.angle_alpha   90.00
_cell.angle_beta   90.00
_cell.angle_gamma   90.00
#
_symmetry.space_group_name_H-M   'P 1'
#
loop_
_entity.id
_entity.type
_entity.pdbx_description
1 polymer ?
#
loop_
_entity_poly.entity_id
_entity_poly.type
_entity_poly.pdbx_seq_one_letter_code
_entity_poly.pdbx_strand_id
1 'polypeptide(L)'
;MYKRWYGSEIVDYDCNCTSYLMLYGKSTDWQKVFAMKKTSFIRNPFYLHWDSMPIAKVKLNFRNINNVTHALYFNGTDTNHTSWFQENKLLSTPWRNGPPMKYIFNDMKPSLKIVKKANESFIKMLAERDGRKKFSMYYMEQGGSSRMDLKILNVFVLFK
;
A
#
# COMPACT_ATOMS: atom_id res chain seq x y z
N MET A 1 14.00 -22.72 0.69
CA MET A 1 15.33 -22.13 0.97
C MET A 1 15.16 -21.17 2.13
N TYR A 2 15.69 -21.51 3.32
CA TYR A 2 15.59 -20.64 4.50
C TYR A 2 16.65 -19.55 4.40
N LYS A 3 16.22 -18.28 4.31
CA LYS A 3 17.15 -17.15 4.33
C LYS A 3 17.11 -16.53 5.72
N ARG A 4 18.21 -16.70 6.47
CA ARG A 4 18.41 -16.08 7.78
C ARG A 4 18.76 -14.60 7.53
N TRP A 5 17.91 -13.69 7.99
CA TRP A 5 18.17 -12.26 7.90
C TRP A 5 18.72 -11.79 9.25
N TYR A 6 19.99 -11.40 9.28
CA TYR A 6 20.54 -10.65 10.41
C TYR A 6 20.20 -9.18 10.19
N GLY A 7 19.35 -8.64 11.06
CA GLY A 7 19.04 -7.22 11.13
C GLY A 7 19.66 -6.66 12.41
N SER A 8 20.56 -5.69 12.25
CA SER A 8 20.97 -4.74 13.26
C SER A 8 19.78 -4.16 14.03
N GLU A 9 20.00 -3.85 15.31
CA GLU A 9 19.03 -3.39 16.31
C GLU A 9 17.95 -2.45 15.75
N ILE A 10 16.70 -2.89 15.86
CA ILE A 10 15.52 -2.04 15.70
C ILE A 10 15.20 -1.49 17.09
N VAL A 11 15.64 -0.26 17.37
CA VAL A 11 15.20 0.45 18.58
C VAL A 11 13.80 1.01 18.32
N ASP A 12 12.78 0.21 18.66
CA ASP A 12 11.71 0.65 19.57
C ASP A 12 10.84 -0.56 19.99
N TYR A 13 10.91 -0.87 21.28
CA TYR A 13 10.28 -1.97 22.05
C TYR A 13 10.90 -3.38 21.94
N ASP A 14 11.44 -3.82 23.09
CA ASP A 14 11.94 -5.15 23.43
C ASP A 14 11.07 -6.30 22.90
N CYS A 15 11.38 -6.75 21.70
CA CYS A 15 11.11 -8.10 21.28
C CYS A 15 12.24 -8.55 20.35
N ASN A 16 13.13 -9.40 20.88
CA ASN A 16 14.06 -10.24 20.13
C ASN A 16 13.30 -11.31 19.31
N CYS A 17 12.23 -10.91 18.62
CA CYS A 17 11.41 -11.79 17.81
C CYS A 17 12.14 -12.07 16.51
N THR A 18 12.95 -13.12 16.52
CA THR A 18 13.45 -13.74 15.29
C THR A 18 12.24 -14.25 14.50
N SER A 19 11.74 -13.41 13.61
CA SER A 19 10.58 -13.73 12.80
C SER A 19 11.06 -14.49 11.57
N TYR A 20 10.90 -15.82 11.58
CA TYR A 20 11.17 -16.62 10.39
C TYR A 20 10.01 -16.48 9.43
N LEU A 21 10.28 -15.89 8.26
CA LEU A 21 9.31 -15.93 7.17
C LEU A 21 9.59 -17.11 6.26
N MET A 22 8.71 -18.10 6.28
CA MET A 22 8.75 -19.19 5.33
C MET A 22 8.05 -18.74 4.04
N LEU A 23 8.84 -18.24 3.09
CA LEU A 23 8.38 -18.03 1.71
C LEU A 23 8.44 -19.38 0.99
N TYR A 24 7.27 -20.02 0.84
CA TYR A 24 7.16 -21.14 -0.08
C TYR A 24 7.32 -20.59 -1.50
N GLY A 25 8.36 -21.02 -2.21
CA GLY A 25 8.54 -20.66 -3.62
C GLY A 25 7.32 -21.12 -4.43
N LYS A 26 6.76 -20.23 -5.26
CA LYS A 26 5.45 -20.37 -5.93
C LYS A 26 4.20 -20.25 -5.05
N SER A 27 4.29 -19.62 -3.88
CA SER A 27 3.08 -19.33 -3.09
C SER A 27 2.16 -18.35 -3.84
N THR A 28 0.90 -18.75 -4.02
CA THR A 28 -0.17 -17.86 -4.51
C THR A 28 -0.70 -16.93 -3.42
N ASP A 29 -0.12 -16.96 -2.23
CA ASP A 29 -0.67 -16.31 -1.05
C ASP A 29 -0.21 -14.86 -0.94
N TRP A 30 -1.19 -13.97 -0.94
CA TRP A 30 -0.98 -12.55 -0.72
C TRP A 30 -0.53 -12.29 0.71
N GLN A 31 0.68 -11.76 0.88
CA GLN A 31 1.23 -11.39 2.17
C GLN A 31 0.95 -9.93 2.47
N LYS A 32 0.34 -9.64 3.62
CA LYS A 32 0.03 -8.26 4.02
C LYS A 32 1.29 -7.54 4.51
N VAL A 33 1.63 -6.42 3.88
CA VAL A 33 2.81 -5.60 4.21
C VAL A 33 2.42 -4.34 4.99
N PHE A 34 1.34 -3.69 4.59
CA PHE A 34 0.86 -2.47 5.25
C PHE A 34 -0.63 -2.58 5.58
N ALA A 35 -1.01 -2.01 6.71
CA ALA A 35 -2.42 -1.78 7.06
C ALA A 35 -2.58 -0.39 7.69
N MET A 36 -3.36 0.46 7.04
CA MET A 36 -3.73 1.79 7.53
C MET A 36 -5.21 1.80 7.92
N LYS A 37 -5.47 2.24 9.14
CA LYS A 37 -6.79 2.48 9.72
C LYS A 37 -6.85 3.94 10.18
N LYS A 38 -8.06 4.44 10.50
CA LYS A 38 -8.24 5.82 11.02
C LYS A 38 -7.36 6.14 12.24
N THR A 39 -6.99 5.14 13.04
CA THR A 39 -6.24 5.33 14.30
C THR A 39 -4.91 4.57 14.37
N SER A 40 -4.55 3.81 13.33
CA SER A 40 -3.33 2.99 13.38
C SER A 40 -2.73 2.78 12.00
N PHE A 41 -1.41 2.64 11.98
CA PHE A 41 -0.66 2.23 10.80
C PHE A 41 0.30 1.12 11.21
N ILE A 42 0.07 -0.07 10.66
CA ILE A 42 0.85 -1.26 10.95
C ILE A 42 1.70 -1.55 9.72
N ARG A 43 3.01 -1.70 9.93
CA ARG A 43 3.97 -2.09 8.91
C ARG A 43 4.56 -3.44 9.29
N ASN A 44 4.52 -4.38 8.36
CA ASN A 44 5.25 -5.63 8.47
C ASN A 44 6.71 -5.38 8.06
N PRO A 45 7.73 -5.85 8.81
CA PRO A 45 9.15 -5.69 8.48
C PRO A 45 9.58 -6.04 7.05
N PHE A 46 8.75 -6.74 6.26
CA PHE A 46 9.05 -7.01 4.84
C PHE A 46 9.41 -5.77 4.03
N TYR A 47 8.87 -4.60 4.38
CA TYR A 47 9.21 -3.37 3.65
C TYR A 47 10.69 -3.01 3.74
N LEU A 48 11.38 -3.38 4.83
CA LEU A 48 12.82 -3.14 5.02
C LEU A 48 13.69 -3.96 4.07
N HIS A 49 13.15 -5.08 3.58
CA HIS A 49 13.86 -6.01 2.70
C HIS A 49 13.25 -6.05 1.30
N TRP A 50 12.37 -5.11 0.95
CA TRP A 50 11.59 -5.10 -0.29
C TRP A 50 12.46 -5.35 -1.52
N ASP A 51 13.58 -4.63 -1.63
CA ASP A 51 14.50 -4.68 -2.79
C ASP A 51 15.14 -6.05 -3.00
N SER A 52 15.19 -6.86 -1.94
CA SER A 52 15.78 -8.20 -1.95
C SER A 52 14.75 -9.32 -2.10
N MET A 53 13.46 -8.97 -2.13
CA MET A 53 12.37 -9.94 -2.21
C MET A 53 11.90 -10.13 -3.67
N PRO A 54 11.57 -11.37 -4.07
CA PRO A 54 11.10 -11.64 -5.42
C PRO A 54 9.61 -11.28 -5.57
N ILE A 55 9.26 -10.00 -5.44
CA ILE A 55 7.86 -9.55 -5.51
C ILE A 55 7.39 -9.55 -6.97
N ALA A 56 6.32 -10.29 -7.24
CA ALA A 56 5.67 -10.35 -8.55
C ALA A 56 4.65 -9.23 -8.71
N LYS A 57 3.76 -9.07 -7.72
CA LYS A 57 2.63 -8.14 -7.77
C LYS A 57 2.40 -7.48 -6.42
N VAL A 58 1.86 -6.28 -6.44
CA VAL A 58 1.37 -5.57 -5.26
C VAL A 58 -0.12 -5.31 -5.41
N LYS A 59 -0.90 -5.58 -4.36
CA LYS A 59 -2.34 -5.31 -4.30
C LYS A 59 -2.61 -4.26 -3.24
N LEU A 60 -3.07 -3.09 -3.67
CA LEU A 60 -3.66 -2.10 -2.79
C LEU A 60 -5.15 -2.40 -2.66
N ASN A 61 -5.61 -2.67 -1.44
CA ASN A 61 -6.99 -2.99 -1.14
C ASN A 61 -7.56 -1.97 -0.16
N PHE A 62 -8.65 -1.30 -0.51
CA PHE A 62 -9.29 -0.34 0.37
C PHE A 62 -10.78 -0.63 0.51
N ARG A 63 -11.28 -0.52 1.75
CA ARG A 63 -12.67 -0.80 2.11
C ARG A 63 -13.31 0.44 2.67
N ASN A 64 -14.49 0.78 2.17
CA ASN A 64 -15.28 1.92 2.65
C ASN A 64 -16.12 1.58 3.89
N ILE A 65 -16.78 2.59 4.46
CA ILE A 65 -17.66 2.40 5.63
C ILE A 65 -18.86 1.46 5.35
N ASN A 66 -19.29 1.36 4.09
CA ASN A 66 -20.36 0.46 3.63
C ASN A 66 -19.85 -0.96 3.32
N ASN A 67 -18.60 -1.28 3.70
CA ASN A 67 -17.91 -2.54 3.42
C ASN A 67 -17.67 -2.87 1.94
N VAL A 68 -17.91 -1.94 1.02
CA VAL A 68 -17.51 -2.08 -0.39
C VAL A 68 -15.99 -2.06 -0.45
N THR A 69 -15.44 -3.05 -1.15
CA THR A 69 -14.00 -3.29 -1.22
C THR A 69 -13.52 -3.08 -2.65
N HIS A 70 -12.52 -2.22 -2.82
CA HIS A 70 -11.89 -1.90 -4.08
C HIS A 70 -10.43 -2.34 -4.06
N ALA A 71 -9.91 -2.78 -5.20
CA ALA A 71 -8.53 -3.23 -5.31
C ALA A 71 -7.84 -2.67 -6.55
N LEU A 72 -6.58 -2.26 -6.38
CA LEU A 72 -5.65 -1.91 -7.45
C LEU A 72 -4.50 -2.90 -7.45
N TYR A 73 -4.08 -3.29 -8.63
CA TYR A 73 -3.00 -4.23 -8.83
C TYR A 73 -1.83 -3.55 -9.54
N PHE A 74 -0.64 -3.73 -9.01
CA PHE A 74 0.60 -3.18 -9.54
C PHE A 74 1.60 -4.29 -9.83
N ASN A 75 2.46 -4.07 -10.82
CA ASN A 75 3.65 -4.85 -11.08
C ASN A 75 4.66 -4.53 -9.96
N GLY A 76 5.00 -5.55 -9.17
CA GLY A 76 5.98 -5.42 -8.09
C GLY A 76 7.40 -5.82 -8.52
N THR A 77 7.59 -6.22 -9.77
CA THR A 77 8.92 -6.55 -10.30
C THR A 77 9.74 -5.29 -10.49
N ASP A 78 11.00 -5.35 -10.07
CA ASP A 78 11.98 -4.26 -10.14
C ASP A 78 11.42 -2.97 -9.52
N THR A 79 10.84 -3.10 -8.34
CA THR A 79 10.36 -1.97 -7.51
C THR A 79 11.01 -2.00 -6.15
N ASN A 80 11.07 -0.85 -5.51
CA ASN A 80 11.38 -0.71 -4.10
C ASN A 80 10.11 -0.46 -3.29
N HIS A 81 10.25 -0.29 -1.97
CA HIS A 81 9.13 -0.08 -1.04
C HIS A 81 8.28 1.18 -1.34
N THR A 82 8.75 2.09 -2.20
CA THR A 82 7.99 3.27 -2.65
C THR A 82 7.61 3.27 -4.12
N SER A 83 8.44 2.70 -5.01
CA SER A 83 8.29 2.85 -6.47
C SER A 83 7.23 1.94 -7.09
N TRP A 84 6.69 0.98 -6.33
CA TRP A 84 5.57 0.15 -6.79
C TRP A 84 4.27 0.94 -6.97
N PHE A 85 4.09 2.05 -6.24
CA PHE A 85 2.87 2.85 -6.29
C PHE A 85 2.96 3.96 -7.33
N GLN A 86 3.15 3.55 -8.59
CA GLN A 86 3.30 4.44 -9.74
C GLN A 86 2.35 4.01 -10.86
N GLU A 87 1.97 4.96 -11.72
CA GLU A 87 1.03 4.71 -12.81
C GLU A 87 1.55 3.67 -13.81
N ASN A 88 2.83 3.74 -14.18
CA ASN A 88 3.48 2.78 -15.09
C ASN A 88 3.62 1.36 -14.49
N LYS A 89 3.43 1.21 -13.18
CA LYS A 89 3.37 -0.10 -12.52
C LYS A 89 1.95 -0.62 -12.42
N LEU A 90 0.91 0.17 -12.67
CA LEU A 90 -0.48 -0.26 -12.57
C LEU A 90 -0.81 -1.30 -13.65
N LEU A 91 -1.31 -2.47 -13.25
CA LEU A 91 -1.62 -3.58 -14.16
C LEU A 91 -2.99 -3.45 -14.82
N SER A 92 -3.89 -2.67 -14.24
CA SER A 92 -5.24 -2.46 -14.76
C SER A 92 -5.74 -1.08 -14.32
N THR A 93 -6.22 -0.27 -15.25
CA THR A 93 -6.81 1.02 -14.94
C THR A 93 -8.22 0.83 -14.38
N PRO A 94 -8.46 1.11 -13.08
CA PRO A 94 -9.81 1.02 -12.50
C PRO A 94 -10.71 2.17 -13.01
N TRP A 95 -10.13 3.22 -13.61
CA TRP A 95 -10.81 4.44 -14.01
C TRP A 95 -11.20 4.35 -15.49
N ARG A 96 -12.25 3.58 -15.80
CA ARG A 96 -12.77 3.46 -17.16
C ARG A 96 -13.09 4.85 -17.73
N ASN A 97 -12.42 5.28 -18.80
CA ASN A 97 -12.56 6.61 -19.42
C ASN A 97 -12.23 7.80 -18.49
N GLY A 98 -11.48 7.58 -17.41
CA GLY A 98 -11.03 8.64 -16.52
C GLY A 98 -9.83 9.40 -17.07
N PRO A 99 -9.59 10.65 -16.65
CA PRO A 99 -8.34 11.35 -16.94
C PRO A 99 -7.15 10.59 -16.35
N PRO A 100 -5.93 10.78 -16.89
CA PRO A 100 -4.75 10.14 -16.33
C PRO A 100 -4.52 10.57 -14.89
N MET A 101 -4.12 9.62 -14.05
CA MET A 101 -4.00 9.80 -12.61
C MET A 101 -2.52 9.75 -12.20
N LYS A 102 -2.16 10.55 -11.21
CA LYS A 102 -0.86 10.56 -10.55
C LYS A 102 -0.97 9.82 -9.22
N TYR A 103 -0.04 8.91 -8.98
CA TYR A 103 0.04 8.10 -7.78
C TYR A 103 1.22 8.59 -6.96
N ILE A 104 0.97 8.99 -5.71
CA ILE A 104 1.95 9.63 -4.85
C ILE A 104 2.02 8.85 -3.54
N PHE A 105 3.21 8.38 -3.19
CA PHE A 105 3.49 7.77 -1.91
C PHE A 105 4.62 8.54 -1.20
N ASN A 106 4.42 8.85 0.08
CA ASN A 106 5.44 9.45 0.94
C ASN A 106 5.60 8.58 2.19
N ASP A 107 6.80 8.03 2.39
CA ASP A 107 7.10 7.15 3.52
C ASP A 107 7.51 7.92 4.79
N MET A 108 8.14 9.10 4.65
CA MET A 108 8.48 9.97 5.79
C MET A 108 7.22 10.44 6.53
N LYS A 109 6.18 10.78 5.77
CA LYS A 109 4.84 11.05 6.27
C LYS A 109 3.88 10.07 5.60
N PRO A 110 3.62 8.89 6.22
CA PRO A 110 2.87 7.80 5.61
C PRO A 110 1.60 8.29 4.94
N SER A 111 1.68 8.41 3.61
CA SER A 111 0.58 8.92 2.83
C SER A 111 0.55 8.32 1.43
N LEU A 112 -0.64 7.91 1.03
CA LEU A 112 -0.98 7.42 -0.30
C LEU A 112 -2.01 8.37 -0.90
N LYS A 113 -1.70 8.94 -2.06
CA LYS A 113 -2.60 9.84 -2.78
C LYS A 113 -2.74 9.39 -4.22
N ILE A 114 -3.97 9.45 -4.73
CA ILE A 114 -4.26 9.35 -6.15
C ILE A 114 -4.92 10.66 -6.55
N VAL A 115 -4.29 11.41 -7.44
CA VAL A 115 -4.76 12.74 -7.88
C VAL A 115 -4.89 12.79 -9.40
N LYS A 116 -5.73 13.67 -9.94
CA LYS A 116 -5.81 13.89 -11.38
C LYS A 116 -4.54 14.60 -11.86
N LYS A 117 -3.88 14.10 -12.92
CA LYS A 117 -2.63 14.74 -13.43
C LYS A 117 -2.82 16.20 -13.82
N ALA A 118 -3.92 16.52 -14.50
CA ALA A 118 -4.21 17.88 -14.96
C ALA A 118 -4.62 18.85 -13.84
N ASN A 119 -4.98 18.32 -12.66
CA ASN A 119 -5.37 19.14 -11.51
C ASN A 119 -5.03 18.38 -10.22
N GLU A 120 -3.87 18.67 -9.65
CA GLU A 120 -3.38 17.98 -8.45
C GLU A 120 -4.23 18.24 -7.20
N SER A 121 -5.13 19.24 -7.23
CA SER A 121 -6.11 19.47 -6.15
C SER A 121 -7.26 18.45 -6.17
N PHE A 122 -7.51 17.78 -7.29
CA PHE A 122 -8.55 16.76 -7.39
C PHE A 122 -8.01 15.43 -6.86
N ILE A 123 -8.31 15.12 -5.60
CA ILE A 123 -7.83 13.91 -4.91
C ILE A 123 -8.84 12.76 -5.01
N LYS A 124 -8.59 11.82 -5.91
CA LYS A 124 -9.41 10.63 -6.09
C LYS A 124 -9.36 9.67 -4.89
N MET A 125 -8.19 9.54 -4.28
CA MET A 125 -7.99 8.78 -3.05
C MET A 125 -6.98 9.50 -2.17
N LEU A 126 -7.28 9.64 -0.88
CA LEU A 126 -6.37 10.07 0.15
C LEU A 126 -6.31 9.03 1.24
N ALA A 127 -5.11 8.72 1.70
CA ALA A 127 -4.88 8.13 3.00
C ALA A 127 -3.61 8.79 3.56
N GLU A 128 -3.76 9.72 4.49
CA GLU A 128 -2.64 10.53 5.02
C GLU A 128 -2.77 10.69 6.53
N ARG A 129 -1.61 10.71 7.22
CA ARG A 129 -1.55 11.02 8.65
C ARG A 129 -1.95 12.47 8.91
N ASP A 130 -2.99 12.64 9.70
CA ASP A 130 -3.55 13.92 10.14
C ASP A 130 -3.25 14.10 11.64
N GLY A 131 -2.24 14.91 11.94
CA GLY A 131 -1.72 15.09 13.30
C GLY A 131 -1.04 13.83 13.88
N ARG A 132 -1.05 13.71 15.22
CA ARG A 132 -0.26 12.67 15.91
C ARG A 132 -0.89 11.27 15.88
N LYS A 133 -2.22 11.14 15.84
CA LYS A 133 -2.90 9.86 16.10
C LYS A 133 -3.97 9.46 15.07
N LYS A 134 -4.28 10.29 14.08
CA LYS A 134 -5.38 10.03 13.15
C LYS A 134 -4.90 9.96 11.70
N PHE A 135 -5.61 9.21 10.89
CA PHE A 135 -5.46 9.17 9.43
C PHE A 135 -6.74 9.69 8.79
N SER A 136 -6.58 10.66 7.90
CA SER A 136 -7.63 11.11 6.99
C SER A 136 -7.61 10.19 5.78
N MET A 137 -8.67 9.39 5.63
CA MET A 137 -8.75 8.40 4.57
C MET A 137 -10.11 8.46 3.87
N TYR A 138 -10.09 8.70 2.56
CA TYR A 138 -11.28 8.74 1.73
C TYR A 138 -10.97 8.38 0.28
N TYR A 139 -12.01 8.05 -0.49
CA TYR A 139 -11.96 7.95 -1.94
C TYR A 139 -13.21 8.59 -2.55
N MET A 140 -13.12 8.97 -3.82
CA MET A 140 -14.27 9.46 -4.60
C MET A 140 -14.65 8.44 -5.66
N GLU A 141 -15.93 8.07 -5.78
CA GLU A 141 -16.41 7.13 -6.80
C GLU A 141 -16.43 7.74 -8.21
N GLN A 142 -16.48 6.90 -9.25
CA GLN A 142 -16.65 7.38 -10.62
C GLN A 142 -17.99 8.11 -10.76
N GLY A 143 -17.96 9.37 -11.19
CA GLY A 143 -19.15 10.19 -11.42
C GLY A 143 -19.61 11.07 -10.25
N GLY A 144 -18.98 10.99 -9.08
CA GLY A 144 -19.45 11.72 -7.89
C GLY A 144 -18.46 12.74 -7.33
N SER A 145 -18.98 13.90 -6.95
CA SER A 145 -18.41 14.82 -5.93
C SER A 145 -18.56 14.28 -4.51
N SER A 146 -19.15 13.09 -4.32
CA SER A 146 -19.33 12.47 -3.02
C SER A 146 -18.06 11.79 -2.52
N ARG A 147 -17.52 12.35 -1.44
CA ARG A 147 -16.43 11.77 -0.67
C ARG A 147 -16.94 10.57 0.11
N MET A 148 -16.29 9.41 -0.05
CA MET A 148 -16.56 8.21 0.73
C MET A 148 -15.41 7.92 1.69
N ASP A 149 -15.73 7.86 2.97
CA ASP A 149 -14.74 7.55 4.00
C ASP A 149 -14.27 6.09 3.92
N LEU A 150 -12.96 5.91 4.08
CA LEU A 150 -12.35 4.59 4.14
C LEU A 150 -12.29 4.09 5.59
N LYS A 151 -12.61 2.81 5.77
CA LYS A 151 -12.45 2.08 7.03
C LYS A 151 -11.03 1.55 7.19
N ILE A 152 -10.48 0.98 6.12
CA ILE A 152 -9.14 0.39 6.10
C ILE A 152 -8.55 0.43 4.68
N LEU A 153 -7.25 0.63 4.62
CA LEU A 153 -6.42 0.45 3.44
C LEU A 153 -5.33 -0.57 3.77
N ASN A 154 -5.18 -1.59 2.93
CA ASN A 154 -4.18 -2.64 3.08
C ASN A 154 -3.32 -2.71 1.83
N VAL A 155 -2.04 -3.02 2.00
CA VAL A 155 -1.13 -3.38 0.92
C VAL A 155 -0.69 -4.81 1.11
N PHE A 156 -0.82 -5.59 0.04
CA PHE A 156 -0.37 -6.97 -0.02
C PHE A 156 0.65 -7.14 -1.12
N VAL A 157 1.58 -8.07 -0.94
CA VAL A 157 2.55 -8.50 -1.96
C VAL A 157 2.33 -9.96 -2.30
N LEU A 158 2.59 -10.30 -3.56
CA LEU A 158 2.64 -11.66 -4.05
C LEU A 158 4.07 -11.94 -4.49
N PHE A 159 4.66 -13.04 -4.02
CA PHE A 159 6.02 -13.44 -4.39
C PHE A 159 6.04 -14.32 -5.64
N LYS A 160 7.20 -14.39 -6.32
CA LYS A 160 7.47 -15.28 -7.46
C LYS A 160 7.77 -16.71 -7.00
#